data_AF-X6NSB7-F1
#
_entry.id   AF-X6NSB7-F1
#
_cell.length_a   1.000
_cell.length_b   1.000
_cell.length_c   1.000
_cell.angle_alpha   90.00
_cell.angle_beta   90.00
_cell.angle_gamma   90.00
#
_symmetry.space_group_name_H-M   'P 1'
#
loop_
_entity.id
_entity.type
_entity.pdbx_description
1 polymer ?
#
loop_
_entity_poly.entity_id
_entity_poly.type
_entity_poly.pdbx_seq_one_letter_code
_entity_poly.pdbx_strand_id
1 'polypeptide(L)'
;MNTGVIDLMIQISTENENWANLELYNEVVKVVINLTSAEENAQAYAHKAAIPLLKAIERHTEVMFLQNAAAAMTSMSLYPVASKYLVKRGAVAVIIKSAIDNKDRKNLLVRYMRIISNFLYTESRTSDECFKTNAYSVFEELTQEDKEDKSVQKEWREFVTAYRMKTQRSSSFIGAKHYSIPIQDRLDRAYLRLLTGGTIVIKHKGRGTKPHKKIIRADETCTRLNKADTDKHAKQILMTAVKEIKSGNDHPWLRGIPNDKCFQIVASDPNGKDFYVCLETLTPEKKEGFPFFFYCVLIFETIFVTINCVTFLMQQIDCVLSRYMKKIIMK
;
A
#
# COMPACT_ATOMS: atom_id res chain seq x y z
N MET A 1 32.57 32.23 -3.86
CA MET A 1 31.37 31.43 -4.20
C MET A 1 30.18 32.32 -3.95
N ASN A 2 29.32 32.56 -4.94
CA ASN A 2 28.09 33.33 -4.71
C ASN A 2 27.13 32.44 -3.92
N THR A 3 27.09 32.62 -2.61
CA THR A 3 26.16 31.95 -1.70
C THR A 3 24.75 32.41 -2.05
N GLY A 4 23.92 31.52 -2.57
CA GLY A 4 22.52 31.83 -2.84
C GLY A 4 21.76 32.11 -1.55
N VAL A 5 20.62 32.82 -1.64
CA VAL A 5 19.80 33.13 -0.45
C VAL A 5 19.42 31.86 0.33
N ILE A 6 19.18 30.75 -0.37
CA ILE A 6 18.88 29.46 0.26
C ILE A 6 20.04 28.91 1.09
N ASP A 7 21.29 29.05 0.63
CA ASP A 7 22.47 28.60 1.36
C ASP A 7 22.68 29.44 2.62
N LEU A 8 22.39 30.75 2.55
CA LEU A 8 22.39 31.61 3.74
C LEU A 8 21.32 31.16 4.75
N MET A 9 20.11 30.84 4.32
CA MET A 9 19.06 30.33 5.22
C MET A 9 19.45 28.99 5.86
N ILE A 10 20.12 28.12 5.12
CA ILE A 10 20.65 26.84 5.63
C ILE A 10 21.75 27.09 6.66
N GLN A 11 22.68 28.00 6.36
CA GLN A 11 23.75 28.38 7.28
C GLN A 11 23.17 28.91 8.60
N ILE A 12 22.29 29.90 8.53
CA ILE A 12 21.62 30.45 9.72
C ILE A 12 20.88 29.36 10.48
N SER A 13 20.20 28.44 9.80
CA SER A 13 19.46 27.34 10.45
C SER A 13 20.34 26.35 11.21
N THR A 14 21.59 26.18 10.78
CA THR A 14 22.49 25.14 11.30
C THR A 14 23.50 25.66 12.32
N GLU A 15 23.73 26.97 12.35
CA GLU A 15 24.64 27.61 13.30
C GLU A 15 24.00 27.83 14.68
N ASN A 16 24.83 27.68 15.74
CA ASN A 16 24.57 28.11 17.12
C ASN A 16 23.19 27.77 17.70
N GLU A 17 22.59 26.66 17.26
CA GLU A 17 21.22 26.30 17.63
C GLU A 17 20.21 27.42 17.38
N ASN A 18 20.38 28.23 16.34
CA ASN A 18 19.47 29.33 16.00
C ASN A 18 18.01 28.87 15.83
N TRP A 19 17.78 27.59 15.52
CA TRP A 19 16.45 26.96 15.52
C TRP A 19 15.72 27.04 16.87
N ALA A 20 16.45 27.21 17.97
CA ALA A 20 15.92 27.43 19.31
C ALA A 20 15.45 28.88 19.55
N ASN A 21 15.93 29.86 18.79
CA ASN A 21 15.48 31.24 18.86
C ASN A 21 14.26 31.41 17.94
N LEU A 22 13.07 31.44 18.54
CA LEU A 22 11.80 31.48 17.82
C LEU A 22 11.68 32.69 16.88
N GLU A 23 12.06 33.88 17.34
CA GLU A 23 11.90 35.11 16.56
C GLU A 23 12.76 35.07 15.29
N LEU A 24 14.05 34.77 15.45
CA LEU A 24 14.97 34.62 14.33
C LEU A 24 14.52 33.50 13.39
N TYR A 25 14.22 32.32 13.95
CA TYR A 25 13.95 31.15 13.13
C TYR A 25 12.60 31.23 12.40
N ASN A 26 11.61 31.92 12.97
CA ASN A 26 10.37 32.21 12.27
C ASN A 26 10.59 33.08 11.02
N GLU A 27 11.48 34.09 11.09
CA GLU A 27 11.85 34.88 9.91
C GLU A 27 12.58 34.05 8.87
N VAL A 28 13.51 33.17 9.29
CA VAL A 28 14.18 32.21 8.39
C VAL A 28 13.15 31.34 7.68
N VAL A 29 12.21 30.75 8.42
CA VAL A 29 11.17 29.89 7.84
C VAL A 29 10.29 30.65 6.85
N LYS A 30 9.91 31.90 7.12
CA LYS A 30 9.15 32.73 6.16
C LYS A 30 9.88 32.89 4.83
N VAL A 31 11.18 33.14 4.85
CA VAL A 31 12.01 33.20 3.63
C VAL A 31 12.05 31.84 2.93
N VAL A 32 12.24 30.77 3.69
CA VAL A 32 12.28 29.39 3.15
C VAL A 32 10.97 29.01 2.47
N ILE A 33 9.80 29.40 2.99
CA ILE A 33 8.49 29.16 2.34
C ILE A 33 8.51 29.70 0.90
N ASN A 34 9.02 30.92 0.70
CA ASN A 34 9.04 31.57 -0.61
C ASN A 34 10.05 30.91 -1.57
N LEU A 35 11.22 30.51 -1.06
CA LEU A 35 12.28 29.92 -1.88
C LEU A 35 12.03 28.46 -2.27
N THR A 36 11.32 27.70 -1.43
CA THR A 36 11.06 26.26 -1.63
C THR A 36 9.94 25.96 -2.62
N SER A 37 9.43 26.98 -3.32
CA SER A 37 8.63 26.82 -4.54
C SER A 37 9.46 26.37 -5.74
N ALA A 38 10.78 26.54 -5.69
CA ALA A 38 11.72 25.96 -6.64
C ALA A 38 12.27 24.64 -6.09
N GLU A 39 12.28 23.61 -6.93
CA GLU A 39 12.68 22.25 -6.54
C GLU A 39 14.10 22.19 -5.98
N GLU A 40 15.06 22.85 -6.64
CA GLU A 40 16.48 22.86 -6.25
C GLU A 40 16.66 23.41 -4.82
N ASN A 41 15.94 24.49 -4.48
CA ASN A 41 15.96 25.09 -3.16
C ASN A 41 15.30 24.19 -2.11
N ALA A 42 14.17 23.57 -2.45
CA ALA A 42 13.49 22.61 -1.58
C ALA A 42 14.40 21.41 -1.26
N GLN A 43 15.07 20.86 -2.27
CA GLN A 43 16.01 19.75 -2.11
C GLN A 43 17.22 20.16 -1.26
N ALA A 44 17.82 21.32 -1.53
CA ALA A 44 18.98 21.82 -0.80
C ALA A 44 18.65 22.02 0.70
N TYR A 45 17.52 22.67 0.99
CA TYR A 45 17.09 22.93 2.36
C TYR A 45 16.73 21.63 3.09
N ALA A 46 15.92 20.75 2.48
CA ALA A 46 15.58 19.47 3.09
C ALA A 46 16.82 18.59 3.36
N HIS A 47 17.83 18.64 2.48
CA HIS A 47 19.05 17.86 2.67
C HIS A 47 19.88 18.35 3.86
N LYS A 48 20.11 19.67 3.97
CA LYS A 48 21.05 20.26 4.93
C LYS A 48 20.40 20.77 6.23
N ALA A 49 19.15 21.25 6.17
CA ALA A 49 18.47 21.96 7.26
C ALA A 49 17.16 21.31 7.75
N ALA A 50 16.84 20.08 7.31
CA ALA A 50 15.66 19.37 7.82
C ALA A 50 15.71 19.13 9.35
N ILE A 51 16.86 18.76 9.92
CA ILE A 51 16.96 18.50 11.37
C ILE A 51 16.65 19.77 12.19
N PRO A 52 17.29 20.92 11.95
CA PRO A 52 16.92 22.17 12.64
C PRO A 52 15.43 22.50 12.55
N LEU A 53 14.84 22.36 11.36
CA LEU A 53 13.41 22.62 11.16
C LEU A 53 12.53 21.71 12.02
N LEU A 54 12.82 20.40 12.02
CA LEU A 54 12.06 19.42 12.81
C LEU A 54 12.23 19.66 14.32
N LYS A 55 13.45 19.92 14.79
CA LYS A 55 13.70 20.27 16.20
C LYS A 55 12.94 21.53 16.63
N ALA A 56 12.87 22.54 15.77
CA ALA A 56 12.12 23.76 16.05
C ALA A 56 10.62 23.49 16.15
N ILE A 57 10.05 22.63 15.30
CA ILE A 57 8.64 22.20 15.37
C ILE A 57 8.36 21.46 16.68
N GLU A 58 9.28 20.60 17.14
CA GLU A 58 9.12 19.89 18.41
C GLU A 58 9.23 20.80 19.64
N ARG A 59 10.03 21.86 19.54
CA ARG A 59 10.32 22.77 20.66
C ARG A 59 9.26 23.86 20.83
N HIS A 60 8.80 24.43 19.73
CA HIS A 60 7.98 25.63 19.74
C HIS A 60 6.51 25.29 19.51
N THR A 61 5.61 25.94 20.25
CA THR A 61 4.16 25.65 20.23
C THR A 61 3.33 26.80 19.66
N GLU A 62 3.99 27.88 19.24
CA GLU A 62 3.38 29.10 18.75
C GLU A 62 2.72 28.87 17.40
N VAL A 63 1.42 29.17 17.31
CA VAL A 63 0.56 28.89 16.15
C VAL A 63 1.18 29.44 14.86
N MET A 64 1.62 30.70 14.89
CA MET A 64 2.14 31.39 13.71
C MET A 64 3.41 30.71 13.17
N PHE A 65 4.32 30.30 14.06
CA PHE A 65 5.53 29.58 13.67
C PHE A 65 5.17 28.21 13.09
N LEU A 66 4.32 27.44 13.76
CA LEU A 66 3.92 26.11 13.29
C LEU A 66 3.20 26.18 11.93
N GLN A 67 2.38 27.20 11.69
CA GLN A 67 1.75 27.42 10.39
C GLN A 67 2.77 27.73 9.30
N ASN A 68 3.77 28.57 9.58
CA ASN A 68 4.85 28.88 8.66
C ASN A 68 5.71 27.64 8.36
N ALA A 69 6.08 26.89 9.40
CA ALA A 69 6.86 25.67 9.26
C ALA A 69 6.10 24.61 8.45
N ALA A 70 4.80 24.41 8.73
CA ALA A 70 3.94 23.51 7.96
C ALA A 70 3.78 23.98 6.50
N ALA A 71 3.70 25.28 6.23
CA ALA A 71 3.67 25.81 4.87
C ALA A 71 4.98 25.49 4.11
N ALA A 72 6.14 25.69 4.74
CA ALA A 72 7.44 25.35 4.13
C ALA A 72 7.53 23.85 3.84
N MET A 73 7.15 23.00 4.80
CA MET A 73 7.11 21.55 4.62
C MET A 73 6.12 21.13 3.53
N THR A 74 4.98 21.80 3.40
CA THR A 74 4.02 21.54 2.33
C THR A 74 4.68 21.75 0.97
N SER A 75 5.35 22.89 0.74
CA SER A 75 6.08 23.16 -0.51
C SER A 75 7.16 22.11 -0.78
N MET A 76 7.99 21.78 0.22
CA MET A 76 9.05 20.78 0.06
C MET A 76 8.52 19.37 -0.21
N SER A 77 7.38 18.99 0.39
CA SER A 77 6.80 17.64 0.26
C SER A 77 6.32 17.31 -1.16
N LEU A 78 6.16 18.31 -2.03
CA LEU A 78 5.81 18.11 -3.44
C LEU A 78 6.94 17.44 -4.23
N TYR A 79 8.19 17.54 -3.77
CA TYR A 79 9.35 17.05 -4.49
C TYR A 79 9.87 15.73 -3.88
N PRO A 80 10.10 14.67 -4.69
CA PRO A 80 10.54 13.37 -4.19
C PRO A 80 11.85 13.41 -3.41
N VAL A 81 12.85 14.13 -3.90
CA VAL A 81 14.18 14.18 -3.25
C VAL A 81 14.11 14.90 -1.90
N ALA A 82 13.39 16.02 -1.81
CA ALA A 82 13.18 16.73 -0.56
C ALA A 82 12.38 15.88 0.45
N SER A 83 11.31 15.23 -0.03
CA SER A 83 10.48 14.31 0.78
C SER A 83 11.31 13.15 1.34
N LYS A 84 12.18 12.54 0.52
CA LYS A 84 13.10 11.49 0.95
C LYS A 84 13.96 11.94 2.13
N TYR A 85 14.52 13.15 2.07
CA TYR A 85 15.34 13.68 3.17
C TYR A 85 14.49 13.96 4.42
N LEU A 86 13.33 14.61 4.28
CA LEU A 86 12.44 14.89 5.41
C LEU A 86 11.99 13.61 6.11
N VAL A 87 11.51 12.62 5.36
CA VAL A 87 11.07 11.32 5.89
C VAL A 87 12.24 10.59 6.56
N LYS A 88 13.42 10.55 5.92
CA LYS A 88 14.63 9.95 6.50
C LYS A 88 15.03 10.58 7.84
N ARG A 89 14.75 11.87 8.05
CA ARG A 89 15.07 12.61 9.29
C ARG A 89 13.95 12.55 10.33
N GLY A 90 12.88 11.78 10.11
CA GLY A 90 11.82 11.57 11.10
C GLY A 90 10.66 12.57 11.01
N ALA A 91 10.49 13.27 9.89
CA ALA A 91 9.42 14.26 9.72
C ALA A 91 8.02 13.70 10.03
N VAL A 92 7.74 12.44 9.68
CA VAL A 92 6.44 11.81 9.95
C VAL A 92 6.16 11.78 11.46
N ALA A 93 7.10 11.30 12.27
CA ALA A 93 6.92 11.22 13.72
C ALA A 93 6.70 12.60 14.35
N VAL A 94 7.47 13.60 13.92
CA VAL A 94 7.34 14.99 14.40
C VAL A 94 5.98 15.58 14.01
N ILE A 95 5.50 15.36 12.78
CA ILE A 95 4.19 15.83 12.33
C ILE A 95 3.07 15.19 13.14
N ILE A 96 3.10 13.86 13.36
CA ILE A 96 2.06 13.16 14.10
C ILE A 96 2.02 13.63 15.55
N LYS A 97 3.18 13.75 16.20
CA LYS A 97 3.26 14.31 17.56
C LYS A 97 2.70 15.72 17.62
N SER A 98 3.13 16.61 16.70
CA SER A 98 2.63 17.98 16.65
C SER A 98 1.12 18.05 16.38
N ALA A 99 0.57 17.15 15.57
CA ALA A 99 -0.88 17.08 15.33
C ALA A 99 -1.65 16.73 16.60
N ILE A 100 -1.14 15.81 17.42
CA ILE A 100 -1.73 15.44 18.73
C ILE A 100 -1.66 16.63 19.69
N ASP A 101 -0.48 17.26 19.80
CA ASP A 101 -0.25 18.39 20.70
C ASP A 101 -1.06 19.65 20.31
N ASN A 102 -1.57 19.71 19.07
CA ASN A 102 -2.27 20.88 18.51
C ASN A 102 -3.65 20.51 17.93
N LYS A 103 -4.35 19.55 18.52
CA LYS A 103 -5.61 19.00 17.98
C LYS A 103 -6.70 20.04 17.70
N ASP A 104 -6.79 21.10 18.50
CA ASP A 104 -7.81 22.15 18.34
C ASP A 104 -7.53 23.07 17.12
N ARG A 105 -6.38 22.93 16.47
CA ARG A 105 -5.92 23.82 15.38
C ARG A 105 -6.20 23.20 14.01
N LYS A 106 -7.46 23.22 13.58
CA LYS A 106 -7.95 22.60 12.32
C LYS A 106 -7.11 22.93 11.08
N ASN A 107 -6.74 24.21 10.91
CA ASN A 107 -5.92 24.67 9.79
C ASN A 107 -4.53 24.01 9.76
N LEU A 108 -3.98 23.71 10.94
CA LEU A 108 -2.69 23.04 11.07
C LEU A 108 -2.83 21.54 10.78
N LEU A 109 -3.89 20.90 11.30
CA LEU A 109 -4.25 19.51 11.00
C LEU A 109 -4.42 19.27 9.49
N VAL A 110 -5.14 20.15 8.78
CA VAL A 110 -5.29 20.16 7.31
C VAL A 110 -3.93 20.16 6.61
N ARG A 111 -2.99 21.01 7.05
CA ARG A 111 -1.64 21.07 6.47
C ARG A 111 -0.84 19.81 6.76
N TYR A 112 -0.92 19.27 7.98
CA TYR A 112 -0.25 18.03 8.34
C TYR A 112 -0.73 16.83 7.51
N MET A 113 -2.04 16.65 7.36
CA MET A 113 -2.59 15.61 6.47
C MET A 113 -2.10 15.78 5.03
N ARG A 114 -2.05 17.02 4.53
CA ARG A 114 -1.53 17.31 3.18
C ARG A 114 -0.06 16.95 3.04
N ILE A 115 0.80 17.32 3.99
CA ILE A 115 2.22 16.99 3.97
C ILE A 115 2.42 15.47 3.94
N ILE A 116 1.72 14.72 4.80
CA ILE A 116 1.83 13.26 4.84
C ILE A 116 1.29 12.62 3.55
N SER A 117 0.20 13.15 2.98
CA SER A 117 -0.33 12.70 1.69
C SER A 117 0.70 12.88 0.57
N ASN A 118 1.33 14.05 0.51
CA ASN A 118 2.40 14.34 -0.44
C ASN A 118 3.59 13.37 -0.25
N PHE A 119 4.03 13.14 0.99
CA PHE A 119 5.08 12.14 1.27
C PHE A 119 4.69 10.73 0.84
N LEU A 120 3.41 10.34 0.98
CA LEU A 120 2.93 9.02 0.54
C LEU A 120 2.98 8.90 -0.99
N TYR A 121 2.71 9.98 -1.72
CA TYR A 121 2.83 10.00 -3.17
C TYR A 121 4.29 10.00 -3.65
N THR A 122 5.16 10.77 -3.00
CA THR A 122 6.51 11.06 -3.51
C THR A 122 7.61 10.17 -2.94
N GLU A 123 7.47 9.64 -1.72
CA GLU A 123 8.50 8.85 -1.05
C GLU A 123 7.98 7.45 -0.68
N SER A 124 8.80 6.42 -0.95
CA SER A 124 8.45 5.00 -0.74
C SER A 124 8.33 4.61 0.73
N ARG A 125 9.24 5.10 1.59
CA ARG A 125 9.32 4.70 3.00
C ARG A 125 8.24 5.32 3.89
N THR A 126 7.50 6.30 3.39
CA THR A 126 6.47 7.01 4.16
C THR A 126 5.42 6.07 4.73
N SER A 127 5.04 5.00 4.03
CA SER A 127 4.04 4.04 4.54
C SER A 127 4.51 3.35 5.81
N ASP A 128 5.79 2.97 5.86
CA ASP A 128 6.37 2.25 7.00
C ASP A 128 6.46 3.17 8.21
N GLU A 129 6.84 4.43 7.99
CA GLU A 129 6.87 5.44 9.05
C GLU A 129 5.46 5.80 9.54
N CYS A 130 4.46 5.88 8.66
CA CYS A 130 3.05 6.06 9.05
C CYS A 130 2.53 4.89 9.90
N PHE A 131 2.93 3.66 9.58
CA PHE A 131 2.58 2.48 10.38
C PHE A 131 3.24 2.54 11.76
N LYS A 132 4.55 2.81 11.83
CA LYS A 132 5.29 2.93 13.10
C LYS A 132 4.73 4.01 14.03
N THR A 133 4.26 5.12 13.46
CA THR A 133 3.75 6.29 14.20
C THR A 133 2.24 6.23 14.44
N ASN A 134 1.58 5.15 14.00
CA ASN A 134 0.12 5.02 14.04
C ASN A 134 -0.64 6.21 13.41
N ALA A 135 -0.07 6.80 12.35
CA ALA A 135 -0.57 8.03 11.73
C ALA A 135 -2.03 7.95 11.29
N TYR A 136 -2.46 6.78 10.77
CA TYR A 136 -3.83 6.58 10.30
C TYR A 136 -4.84 6.74 11.43
N SER A 137 -4.66 6.02 12.54
CA SER A 137 -5.59 6.07 13.67
C SER A 137 -5.59 7.44 14.33
N VAL A 138 -4.43 8.09 14.46
CA VAL A 138 -4.34 9.44 15.01
C VAL A 138 -5.14 10.43 14.16
N PHE A 139 -4.93 10.48 12.85
CA PHE A 139 -5.69 11.38 11.99
C PHE A 139 -7.18 11.01 11.88
N GLU A 140 -7.53 9.73 11.97
CA GLU A 140 -8.93 9.30 12.02
C GLU A 140 -9.62 9.87 13.26
N GLU A 141 -9.03 9.72 14.45
CA GLU A 141 -9.55 10.24 15.71
C GLU A 141 -9.71 11.76 15.67
N LEU A 142 -8.64 12.48 15.30
CA LEU A 142 -8.66 13.95 15.18
C LEU A 142 -9.72 14.44 14.19
N THR A 143 -9.93 13.71 13.09
CA THR A 143 -10.94 14.05 12.09
C THR A 143 -12.37 13.75 12.57
N GLN A 144 -12.56 12.78 13.47
CA GLN A 144 -13.88 12.50 14.05
C GLN A 144 -14.32 13.58 15.06
N GLU A 145 -13.39 14.32 15.67
CA GLU A 145 -13.73 15.49 16.49
C GLU A 145 -14.30 16.64 15.61
N ASP A 146 -13.88 16.71 14.34
CA ASP A 146 -14.22 17.80 13.39
C ASP A 146 -15.05 17.34 12.17
N LYS A 147 -16.12 16.58 12.40
CA LYS A 147 -16.94 16.00 11.30
C LYS A 147 -17.59 17.03 10.38
N GLU A 148 -17.87 18.23 10.90
CA GLU A 148 -18.56 19.29 10.17
C GLU A 148 -17.64 20.14 9.31
N ASP A 149 -16.32 20.11 9.56
CA ASP A 149 -15.36 20.93 8.84
C ASP A 149 -15.04 20.32 7.46
N LYS A 150 -15.59 20.95 6.42
CA LYS A 150 -15.41 20.50 5.03
C LYS A 150 -13.95 20.45 4.58
N SER A 151 -13.09 21.32 5.12
CA SER A 151 -11.67 21.37 4.76
C SER A 151 -10.91 20.19 5.35
N VAL A 152 -11.17 19.88 6.63
CA VAL A 152 -10.62 18.70 7.31
C VAL A 152 -11.08 17.42 6.60
N GLN A 153 -12.38 17.27 6.35
CA GLN A 153 -12.93 16.08 5.67
C GLN A 153 -12.42 15.92 4.22
N LYS A 154 -12.05 17.01 3.55
CA LYS A 154 -11.43 16.96 2.22
C LYS A 154 -10.02 16.37 2.32
N GLU A 155 -9.16 16.93 3.15
CA GLU A 155 -7.78 16.43 3.27
C GLU A 155 -7.72 15.03 3.88
N TRP A 156 -8.64 14.68 4.79
CA TRP A 156 -8.76 13.32 5.31
C TRP A 156 -9.00 12.30 4.21
N ARG A 157 -9.92 12.57 3.28
CA ARG A 157 -10.19 11.68 2.13
C ARG A 157 -8.97 11.55 1.21
N GLU A 158 -8.24 12.63 1.00
CA GLU A 158 -7.00 12.62 0.22
C GLU A 158 -5.93 11.75 0.90
N PHE A 159 -5.73 11.94 2.20
CA PHE A 159 -4.81 11.13 3.01
C PHE A 159 -5.18 9.63 2.98
N VAL A 160 -6.45 9.29 3.20
CA VAL A 160 -6.92 7.88 3.14
C VAL A 160 -6.67 7.28 1.75
N THR A 161 -6.86 8.07 0.69
CA THR A 161 -6.62 7.63 -0.68
C THR A 161 -5.12 7.37 -0.92
N ALA A 162 -4.26 8.33 -0.57
CA ALA A 162 -2.80 8.21 -0.67
C ALA A 162 -2.29 7.01 0.14
N TYR A 163 -2.77 6.85 1.38
CA TYR A 163 -2.38 5.78 2.28
C TYR A 163 -2.78 4.41 1.74
N ARG A 164 -4.00 4.25 1.21
CA ARG A 164 -4.47 2.99 0.59
C ARG A 164 -3.69 2.65 -0.67
N MET A 165 -3.42 3.62 -1.54
CA MET A 165 -2.63 3.40 -2.74
C MET A 165 -1.22 2.93 -2.41
N LYS A 166 -0.60 3.52 -1.38
CA LYS A 166 0.76 3.15 -0.98
C LYS A 166 0.81 1.81 -0.25
N THR A 167 -0.10 1.56 0.69
CA THR A 167 -0.17 0.28 1.42
C THR A 167 -0.54 -0.90 0.51
N GLN A 168 -1.36 -0.71 -0.52
CA GLN A 168 -1.61 -1.77 -1.52
C GLN A 168 -0.33 -2.11 -2.29
N ARG A 169 0.46 -1.12 -2.72
CA ARG A 169 1.77 -1.34 -3.34
C ARG A 169 2.76 -2.01 -2.38
N SER A 170 2.77 -1.58 -1.12
CA SER A 170 3.59 -2.22 -0.09
C SER A 170 3.10 -3.62 0.23
N SER A 171 1.81 -3.94 0.16
CA SER A 171 1.32 -5.32 0.33
C SER A 171 1.71 -6.23 -0.83
N SER A 172 1.91 -5.69 -2.04
CA SER A 172 2.54 -6.47 -3.13
C SER A 172 4.04 -6.67 -2.94
N PHE A 173 4.75 -5.82 -2.19
CA PHE A 173 6.19 -5.93 -1.94
C PHE A 173 6.55 -6.63 -0.60
N ILE A 174 5.76 -6.42 0.44
CA ILE A 174 5.92 -6.93 1.82
C ILE A 174 5.06 -8.19 2.04
N GLY A 175 4.05 -8.42 1.21
CA GLY A 175 3.31 -9.67 1.13
C GLY A 175 4.15 -10.90 0.76
N ALA A 176 5.45 -10.72 0.47
CA ALA A 176 6.40 -11.81 0.33
C ALA A 176 7.10 -12.24 1.64
N LYS A 177 6.96 -11.50 2.76
CA LYS A 177 7.75 -11.80 3.98
C LYS A 177 6.95 -12.25 5.20
N HIS A 178 5.77 -11.69 5.48
CA HIS A 178 4.88 -12.26 6.52
C HIS A 178 3.95 -13.36 6.01
N TYR A 179 3.96 -13.56 4.70
CA TYR A 179 3.20 -14.55 3.99
C TYR A 179 4.11 -15.28 2.99
N SER A 180 5.28 -15.73 3.46
CA SER A 180 6.28 -16.44 2.64
C SER A 180 5.76 -17.75 2.02
N ILE A 181 4.66 -18.27 2.55
CA ILE A 181 3.98 -19.46 2.05
C ILE A 181 2.87 -18.98 1.10
N PRO A 182 2.99 -19.15 -0.23
CA PRO A 182 1.95 -18.77 -1.18
C PRO A 182 0.63 -19.48 -0.84
N ILE A 183 -0.49 -18.89 -1.21
CA ILE A 183 -1.82 -19.38 -0.81
C ILE A 183 -2.10 -20.82 -1.25
N GLN A 184 -1.47 -21.25 -2.34
CA GLN A 184 -1.45 -22.65 -2.79
C GLN A 184 -0.96 -23.64 -1.73
N ASP A 185 -0.08 -23.18 -0.84
CA ASP A 185 0.54 -23.99 0.21
C ASP A 185 -0.21 -23.85 1.56
N ARG A 186 -1.25 -22.99 1.63
CA ARG A 186 -2.12 -22.82 2.83
C ARG A 186 -3.51 -23.38 2.65
N LEU A 187 -4.01 -23.33 1.42
CA LEU A 187 -5.21 -24.04 1.04
C LEU A 187 -4.91 -25.54 1.04
N ASP A 188 -5.81 -26.33 1.62
CA ASP A 188 -5.79 -27.76 1.34
C ASP A 188 -5.79 -27.97 -0.19
N ARG A 189 -4.95 -28.89 -0.67
CA ARG A 189 -4.88 -29.26 -2.09
C ARG A 189 -6.26 -29.62 -2.65
N ALA A 190 -7.16 -30.15 -1.82
CA ALA A 190 -8.55 -30.40 -2.22
C ALA A 190 -9.29 -29.10 -2.59
N TYR A 191 -9.18 -28.06 -1.78
CA TYR A 191 -9.79 -26.74 -2.06
C TYR A 191 -9.09 -25.99 -3.18
N LEU A 192 -7.77 -26.14 -3.31
CA LEU A 192 -7.05 -25.55 -4.44
C LEU A 192 -7.53 -26.17 -5.76
N ARG A 193 -7.58 -27.50 -5.84
CA ARG A 193 -8.09 -28.23 -7.01
C ARG A 193 -9.52 -27.87 -7.34
N LEU A 194 -10.35 -27.69 -6.31
CA LEU A 194 -11.71 -27.20 -6.46
C LEU A 194 -11.72 -25.81 -7.09
N LEU A 195 -10.95 -24.85 -6.57
CA LEU A 195 -10.91 -23.47 -7.09
C LEU A 195 -10.29 -23.37 -8.49
N THR A 196 -9.25 -24.17 -8.80
CA THR A 196 -8.57 -24.18 -10.11
C THR A 196 -9.27 -25.05 -11.15
N GLY A 197 -10.08 -26.02 -10.75
CA GLY A 197 -10.75 -26.98 -11.63
C GLY A 197 -11.92 -26.42 -12.43
N GLY A 198 -12.04 -25.10 -12.56
CA GLY A 198 -13.18 -24.45 -13.21
C GLY A 198 -14.49 -24.54 -12.40
N THR A 199 -14.40 -24.83 -11.09
CA THR A 199 -15.59 -24.98 -10.25
C THR A 199 -16.39 -23.69 -10.23
N ILE A 200 -17.67 -23.84 -10.56
CA ILE A 200 -18.63 -22.76 -10.50
C ILE A 200 -19.10 -22.63 -9.07
N VAL A 201 -18.72 -21.53 -8.45
CA VAL A 201 -19.09 -21.25 -7.07
C VAL A 201 -20.26 -20.26 -7.05
N ILE A 202 -21.34 -20.62 -6.34
CA ILE A 202 -22.45 -19.70 -6.09
C ILE A 202 -22.13 -18.87 -4.86
N LYS A 203 -22.13 -17.55 -5.01
CA LYS A 203 -22.10 -16.63 -3.87
C LYS A 203 -23.51 -16.37 -3.34
N HIS A 204 -23.73 -16.69 -2.08
CA HIS A 204 -24.96 -16.34 -1.37
C HIS A 204 -24.89 -14.90 -0.83
N LYS A 205 -25.97 -14.13 -0.99
CA LYS A 205 -26.12 -12.78 -0.42
C LYS A 205 -27.43 -12.71 0.35
N GLY A 206 -27.37 -12.52 1.67
CA GLY A 206 -28.52 -12.11 2.50
C GLY A 206 -29.59 -13.20 2.73
N ARG A 207 -30.39 -13.00 3.78
CA ARG A 207 -31.49 -13.89 4.18
C ARG A 207 -32.74 -13.52 3.35
N GLY A 208 -33.34 -14.49 2.64
CA GLY A 208 -34.64 -14.33 1.97
C GLY A 208 -34.61 -13.78 0.54
N THR A 209 -33.48 -13.29 0.03
CA THR A 209 -33.34 -12.99 -1.40
C THR A 209 -33.03 -14.26 -2.17
N LYS A 210 -33.75 -14.51 -3.28
CA LYS A 210 -33.42 -15.59 -4.22
C LYS A 210 -31.90 -15.54 -4.49
N PRO A 211 -31.16 -16.67 -4.38
CA PRO A 211 -29.72 -16.66 -4.54
C PRO A 211 -29.39 -16.05 -5.90
N HIS A 212 -28.75 -14.89 -5.90
CA HIS A 212 -28.13 -14.37 -7.11
C HIS A 212 -27.00 -15.33 -7.45
N LYS A 213 -27.27 -16.29 -8.33
CA LYS A 213 -26.31 -17.25 -8.88
C LYS A 213 -25.25 -16.48 -9.67
N LYS A 214 -24.30 -15.86 -8.97
CA LYS A 214 -23.14 -15.20 -9.57
C LYS A 214 -22.00 -16.18 -9.55
N ILE A 215 -21.57 -16.54 -10.76
CA ILE A 215 -20.42 -17.42 -10.97
C ILE A 215 -19.17 -16.62 -10.63
N ILE A 216 -18.40 -17.11 -9.66
CA ILE A 216 -17.07 -16.59 -9.33
C ILE A 216 -16.05 -17.57 -9.90
N ARG A 217 -15.05 -17.06 -10.61
CA ARG A 217 -13.90 -17.81 -11.14
C ARG A 217 -12.64 -17.35 -10.41
N ALA A 218 -11.82 -18.28 -9.97
CA ALA A 218 -10.45 -17.96 -9.58
C ALA A 218 -9.66 -17.61 -10.84
N ASP A 219 -8.70 -16.68 -10.72
CA ASP A 219 -7.70 -16.48 -11.76
C ASP A 219 -6.70 -17.64 -11.80
N GLU A 220 -5.95 -17.76 -12.89
CA GLU A 220 -4.98 -18.86 -13.11
C GLU A 220 -3.93 -18.95 -12.00
N THR A 221 -3.70 -17.86 -11.27
CA THR A 221 -2.72 -17.77 -10.18
C THR A 221 -3.31 -18.04 -8.79
N CYS A 222 -4.63 -18.23 -8.66
CA CYS A 222 -5.36 -18.29 -7.38
C CYS A 222 -5.12 -17.09 -6.45
N THR A 223 -4.63 -15.97 -6.98
CA THR A 223 -4.41 -14.75 -6.21
C THR A 223 -5.65 -13.86 -6.19
N ARG A 224 -6.63 -14.13 -7.06
CA ARG A 224 -7.85 -13.32 -7.21
C ARG A 224 -9.08 -14.18 -7.47
N LEU A 225 -10.21 -13.77 -6.90
CA LEU A 225 -11.53 -14.27 -7.22
C LEU A 225 -12.28 -13.23 -8.06
N ASN A 226 -12.48 -13.53 -9.33
CA ASN A 226 -13.14 -12.67 -10.30
C ASN A 226 -14.62 -13.08 -10.49
N LYS A 227 -15.49 -12.10 -10.73
CA LYS A 227 -16.88 -12.41 -11.15
C LYS A 227 -16.87 -12.69 -12.65
N ALA A 228 -17.50 -13.77 -13.07
CA ALA A 228 -17.53 -14.17 -14.49
C ALA A 228 -18.45 -13.30 -15.35
N ASP A 229 -19.44 -12.61 -14.74
CA ASP A 229 -20.39 -11.76 -15.45
C ASP A 229 -20.37 -10.30 -14.95
N THR A 230 -20.26 -9.38 -15.91
CA THR A 230 -20.51 -7.91 -15.92
C THR A 230 -19.33 -6.93 -15.88
N ASP A 231 -19.31 -6.07 -16.92
CA ASP A 231 -18.47 -4.90 -17.25
C ASP A 231 -18.46 -3.72 -16.26
N LYS A 232 -18.74 -3.93 -14.97
CA LYS A 232 -18.66 -2.83 -13.98
C LYS A 232 -17.98 -3.27 -12.69
N HIS A 233 -16.80 -2.68 -12.44
CA HIS A 233 -16.04 -2.64 -11.18
C HIS A 233 -16.51 -3.63 -10.12
N ALA A 234 -16.24 -4.92 -10.34
CA ALA A 234 -16.50 -5.93 -9.34
C ALA A 234 -15.62 -5.64 -8.11
N LYS A 235 -16.22 -5.56 -6.90
CA LYS A 235 -15.47 -5.63 -5.64
C LYS A 235 -14.57 -6.87 -5.66
N GLN A 236 -13.28 -6.66 -5.91
CA GLN A 236 -12.23 -7.67 -5.91
C GLN A 236 -11.93 -8.07 -4.46
N ILE A 237 -11.78 -9.36 -4.20
CA ILE A 237 -11.27 -9.85 -2.93
C ILE A 237 -9.79 -10.09 -3.15
N LEU A 238 -8.95 -9.28 -2.50
CA LEU A 238 -7.52 -9.53 -2.45
C LEU A 238 -7.29 -10.72 -1.55
N MET A 239 -6.66 -11.77 -2.07
CA MET A 239 -6.46 -13.00 -1.30
C MET A 239 -5.50 -12.80 -0.11
N THR A 240 -4.68 -11.73 -0.12
CA THR A 240 -3.88 -11.27 1.03
C THR A 240 -4.72 -10.79 2.21
N ALA A 241 -5.99 -10.47 1.99
CA ALA A 241 -6.94 -10.07 3.03
C ALA A 241 -7.64 -11.27 3.68
N VAL A 242 -7.45 -12.49 3.17
CA VAL A 242 -8.07 -13.70 3.70
C VAL A 242 -7.35 -14.13 4.97
N LYS A 243 -8.09 -14.14 6.09
CA LYS A 243 -7.62 -14.65 7.38
C LYS A 243 -7.73 -16.16 7.46
N GLU A 244 -8.86 -16.70 7.02
CA GLU A 244 -9.21 -18.10 7.22
C GLU A 244 -10.21 -18.58 6.17
N ILE A 245 -10.19 -19.89 5.89
CA ILE A 245 -11.20 -20.56 5.08
C ILE A 245 -11.77 -21.69 5.94
N LYS A 246 -13.07 -21.60 6.27
CA LYS A 246 -13.75 -22.61 7.08
C LYS A 246 -14.62 -23.48 6.18
N SER A 247 -14.48 -24.79 6.30
CA SER A 247 -15.36 -25.77 5.68
C SER A 247 -16.73 -25.78 6.35
N GLY A 248 -17.76 -26.17 5.62
CA GLY A 248 -19.09 -26.42 6.19
C GLY A 248 -20.02 -25.21 6.21
N ASN A 249 -21.19 -25.41 6.80
CA ASN A 249 -22.33 -24.49 6.71
C ASN A 249 -22.58 -23.65 7.98
N ASP A 250 -21.58 -23.50 8.83
CA ASP A 250 -21.68 -22.78 10.12
C ASP A 250 -22.20 -21.35 9.95
N HIS A 251 -21.90 -20.70 8.82
CA HIS A 251 -22.42 -19.37 8.54
C HIS A 251 -23.94 -19.39 8.34
N PRO A 252 -24.70 -18.45 8.94
CA PRO A 252 -26.16 -18.38 8.75
C PRO A 252 -26.63 -18.37 7.29
N TRP A 253 -25.77 -17.94 6.35
CA TRP A 253 -26.06 -17.90 4.91
C TRP A 253 -25.84 -19.22 4.17
N LEU A 254 -25.18 -20.20 4.80
CA LEU A 254 -24.98 -21.54 4.23
C LEU A 254 -25.94 -22.57 4.81
N ARG A 255 -26.82 -22.19 5.75
CA ARG A 255 -27.80 -23.09 6.37
C ARG A 255 -28.66 -23.78 5.31
N GLY A 256 -28.71 -25.10 5.38
CA GLY A 256 -29.45 -25.94 4.41
C GLY A 256 -28.60 -26.40 3.21
N ILE A 257 -27.36 -25.93 3.10
CA ILE A 257 -26.40 -26.44 2.12
C ILE A 257 -25.60 -27.57 2.79
N PRO A 258 -25.41 -28.72 2.12
CA PRO A 258 -24.59 -29.81 2.66
C PRO A 258 -23.17 -29.34 3.02
N ASN A 259 -22.64 -29.81 4.15
CA ASN A 259 -21.34 -29.39 4.67
C ASN A 259 -20.17 -29.66 3.72
N ASP A 260 -20.26 -30.75 2.96
CA ASP A 260 -19.31 -31.14 1.93
C ASP A 260 -19.37 -30.26 0.67
N LYS A 261 -20.41 -29.44 0.53
CA LYS A 261 -20.67 -28.60 -0.66
C LYS A 261 -20.54 -27.12 -0.41
N CYS A 262 -20.04 -26.72 0.76
CA CYS A 262 -19.88 -25.30 1.06
C CYS A 262 -18.67 -25.01 1.94
N PHE A 263 -18.21 -23.77 1.80
CA PHE A 263 -17.16 -23.21 2.62
C PHE A 263 -17.36 -21.70 2.71
N GLN A 264 -16.73 -21.09 3.71
CA GLN A 264 -16.70 -19.64 3.89
C GLN A 264 -15.27 -19.13 3.89
N ILE A 265 -15.03 -18.03 3.18
CA ILE A 265 -13.79 -17.28 3.23
C ILE A 265 -14.00 -16.12 4.20
N VAL A 266 -13.21 -16.07 5.27
CA VAL A 266 -13.14 -14.97 6.22
C VAL A 266 -12.03 -14.04 5.79
N ALA A 267 -12.35 -12.78 5.51
CA ALA A 267 -11.38 -11.78 5.10
C ALA A 267 -11.58 -10.48 5.88
N SER A 268 -10.52 -9.69 6.04
CA SER A 268 -10.59 -8.39 6.71
C SER A 268 -10.49 -7.26 5.71
N ASP A 269 -11.32 -6.24 5.87
CA ASP A 269 -11.17 -5.02 5.10
C ASP A 269 -9.98 -4.17 5.62
N PRO A 270 -9.57 -3.11 4.90
CA PRO A 270 -8.49 -2.24 5.34
C PRO A 270 -8.73 -1.53 6.68
N ASN A 271 -9.97 -1.50 7.17
CA ASN A 271 -10.33 -0.92 8.47
C ASN A 271 -10.33 -1.98 9.59
N GLY A 272 -9.84 -3.20 9.32
CA GLY A 272 -9.78 -4.31 10.26
C GLY A 272 -11.12 -5.00 10.49
N LYS A 273 -12.17 -4.66 9.75
CA LYS A 273 -13.49 -5.27 9.89
C LYS A 273 -13.58 -6.55 9.08
N ASP A 274 -13.97 -7.63 9.75
CA ASP A 274 -14.15 -8.92 9.09
C ASP A 274 -15.41 -8.95 8.23
N PHE A 275 -15.29 -9.56 7.05
CA PHE A 275 -16.37 -9.86 6.14
C PHE A 275 -16.27 -11.30 5.64
N TYR A 276 -17.42 -11.87 5.32
CA TYR A 276 -17.58 -13.28 4.98
C TYR A 276 -18.00 -13.45 3.53
N VAL A 277 -17.38 -14.41 2.86
CA VAL A 277 -17.75 -14.83 1.50
C VAL A 277 -18.16 -16.28 1.56
N CYS A 278 -19.47 -16.51 1.59
CA CYS A 278 -20.07 -17.83 1.67
C CYS A 278 -20.28 -18.39 0.27
N LEU A 279 -19.75 -19.59 0.06
CA LEU A 279 -19.55 -20.19 -1.24
C LEU A 279 -20.12 -21.61 -1.23
N GLU A 280 -20.94 -21.91 -2.23
CA GLU A 280 -21.47 -23.24 -2.50
C GLU A 280 -20.85 -23.80 -3.78
N THR A 281 -20.33 -25.02 -3.69
CA THR A 281 -19.77 -25.76 -4.82
C THR A 281 -20.88 -26.50 -5.55
N LEU A 282 -21.03 -26.25 -6.85
CA LEU A 282 -21.93 -27.03 -7.69
C LEU A 282 -21.18 -28.23 -8.27
N THR A 283 -21.73 -29.44 -8.10
CA THR A 283 -21.28 -30.62 -8.84
C THR A 283 -21.81 -30.57 -10.29
N PRO A 284 -21.05 -31.09 -11.27
CA PRO A 284 -21.41 -31.00 -12.70
C PRO A 284 -22.78 -31.63 -13.06
N GLU A 285 -23.24 -32.61 -12.28
CA GLU A 285 -24.45 -33.40 -12.54
C GLU A 285 -25.76 -32.58 -12.51
N LYS A 286 -25.75 -31.35 -11.97
CA LYS A 286 -26.96 -30.50 -11.86
C LYS A 286 -27.14 -29.46 -12.98
N LYS A 287 -26.49 -29.63 -14.13
CA LYS A 287 -26.58 -28.67 -15.25
C LYS A 287 -27.14 -29.28 -16.54
N GLU A 288 -28.45 -29.52 -16.57
CA GLU A 288 -29.19 -29.39 -17.83
C GLU A 288 -29.39 -27.89 -18.11
N GLY A 289 -28.80 -27.37 -19.19
CA GLY A 289 -29.06 -26.00 -19.68
C GLY A 289 -27.90 -24.99 -19.60
N PHE A 290 -26.68 -25.39 -19.26
CA PHE A 290 -25.49 -24.57 -19.50
C PHE A 290 -24.60 -25.28 -20.52
N PRO A 291 -24.19 -24.62 -21.63
CA PRO A 291 -23.34 -25.26 -22.62
C PRO A 291 -22.03 -25.72 -21.95
N PHE A 292 -21.81 -27.02 -22.02
CA PHE A 292 -20.58 -27.69 -21.61
C PHE A 292 -19.42 -27.12 -22.42
N PHE A 293 -18.60 -26.28 -21.78
CA PHE A 293 -17.22 -26.08 -22.20
C PHE A 293 -16.35 -26.92 -21.27
N PHE A 294 -16.06 -28.15 -21.71
CA PHE A 294 -14.99 -28.98 -21.16
C PHE A 294 -13.88 -29.07 -22.20
N TYR A 295 -12.76 -28.42 -21.91
CA TYR A 295 -11.36 -28.72 -22.26
C TYR A 295 -10.55 -27.80 -21.32
N CYS A 296 -9.61 -28.22 -20.48
CA CYS A 296 -8.74 -29.40 -20.49
C CYS A 296 -8.51 -29.92 -19.07
N VAL A 297 -8.46 -31.25 -18.93
CA VAL A 297 -7.65 -31.92 -17.92
C VAL A 297 -6.74 -32.89 -18.66
N LEU A 298 -5.43 -32.70 -18.47
CA LEU A 298 -4.32 -33.65 -18.65
C LEU A 298 -4.00 -34.16 -20.07
N ILE A 299 -3.14 -33.43 -20.79
CA ILE A 299 -1.89 -33.98 -21.36
C ILE A 299 -0.82 -32.89 -21.25
N PHE A 300 0.05 -33.01 -20.24
CA PHE A 300 1.50 -32.71 -20.27
C PHE A 300 2.02 -32.84 -18.83
N GLU A 301 2.17 -34.09 -18.39
CA GLU A 301 3.38 -34.40 -17.62
C GLU A 301 4.57 -34.19 -18.56
N THR A 302 5.67 -33.66 -18.02
CA THR A 302 6.94 -33.34 -18.68
C THR A 302 6.97 -31.99 -19.40
N ILE A 303 7.94 -31.15 -19.02
CA ILE A 303 8.28 -29.83 -19.58
C ILE A 303 7.46 -28.68 -18.97
N PHE A 304 7.86 -28.22 -17.79
CA PHE A 304 8.37 -26.85 -17.60
C PHE A 304 9.10 -26.75 -16.24
N VAL A 305 10.12 -27.60 -16.10
CA VAL A 305 11.37 -27.29 -15.38
C VAL A 305 12.29 -26.41 -16.27
N THR A 306 11.75 -25.83 -17.34
CA THR A 306 12.52 -25.33 -18.48
C THR A 306 12.28 -23.85 -18.77
N ILE A 307 12.42 -23.00 -17.75
CA ILE A 307 12.90 -21.61 -17.95
C ILE A 307 14.18 -21.32 -17.15
N ASN A 308 14.56 -22.16 -16.17
CA ASN A 308 15.85 -22.02 -15.47
C ASN A 308 16.93 -23.04 -15.91
N CYS A 309 16.65 -23.93 -16.87
CA CYS A 309 17.67 -24.83 -17.43
C CYS A 309 18.23 -24.41 -18.80
N VAL A 310 17.58 -23.51 -19.56
CA VAL A 310 18.09 -23.10 -20.88
C VAL A 310 19.22 -22.07 -20.74
N THR A 311 19.18 -21.20 -19.74
CA THR A 311 20.29 -20.27 -19.44
C THR A 311 21.52 -21.00 -18.87
N PHE A 312 21.31 -22.11 -18.15
CA PHE A 312 22.42 -22.89 -17.58
C PHE A 312 23.06 -23.85 -18.60
N LEU A 313 22.27 -24.42 -19.53
CA LEU A 313 22.84 -25.23 -20.63
C LEU A 313 23.52 -24.37 -21.71
N MET A 314 23.02 -23.17 -22.01
CA MET A 314 23.70 -22.28 -22.97
C MET A 314 25.04 -21.77 -22.42
N GLN A 315 25.16 -21.50 -21.11
CA GLN A 315 26.45 -21.15 -20.50
C GLN A 315 27.46 -22.32 -20.47
N GLN A 316 27.00 -23.58 -20.36
CA GLN A 316 27.92 -24.73 -20.44
C GLN A 316 28.31 -25.07 -21.88
N ILE A 317 27.43 -24.88 -22.86
CA ILE A 317 27.74 -25.11 -24.29
C ILE A 317 28.72 -24.04 -24.81
N ASP A 318 28.57 -22.77 -24.42
CA ASP A 318 29.53 -21.72 -24.79
C ASP A 318 30.92 -21.95 -24.17
N CYS A 319 30.98 -22.50 -22.96
CA CYS A 319 32.25 -22.80 -22.30
C CYS A 319 32.98 -24.00 -22.94
N VAL A 320 32.24 -25.00 -23.45
CA VAL A 320 32.80 -26.18 -24.14
C VAL A 320 33.20 -25.85 -25.58
N LEU A 321 32.40 -25.07 -26.30
CA LEU A 321 32.74 -24.62 -27.66
C LEU A 321 33.93 -23.65 -27.69
N SER A 322 34.08 -22.77 -26.68
CA SER A 322 35.27 -21.92 -26.53
C SER A 322 36.56 -22.73 -26.30
N ARG A 323 36.47 -23.85 -25.58
CA ARG A 323 37.62 -24.76 -25.35
C ARG A 323 37.95 -25.62 -26.57
N TYR A 324 36.96 -26.02 -27.37
CA TYR A 324 37.19 -26.80 -28.59
C TYR A 324 37.74 -25.94 -29.74
N MET A 325 37.25 -24.70 -29.90
CA MET A 325 37.73 -23.77 -30.94
C MET A 325 39.19 -23.33 -30.69
N LYS A 326 39.61 -23.16 -29.42
CA LYS A 326 41.03 -22.89 -29.09
C LYS A 326 41.97 -24.05 -29.42
N LYS A 327 41.50 -25.30 -29.45
CA LYS A 327 42.31 -26.47 -29.82
C LYS A 327 42.46 -26.67 -31.33
N ILE A 328 41.54 -26.13 -32.12
CA ILE A 328 41.58 -26.23 -33.60
C ILE A 328 42.44 -25.11 -34.21
N ILE A 329 42.57 -23.96 -33.53
CA ILE A 329 43.37 -22.81 -33.99
C ILE A 329 44.86 -22.93 -33.64
N MET A 330 45.26 -23.87 -32.77
CA MET A 330 46.68 -24.12 -32.41
C MET A 330 47.24 -25.43 -33.00
N LYS A 331 46.75 -25.85 -34.16
CA LYS A 331 47.36 -26.92 -34.96
C LYS A 331 47.67 -26.43 -36.37
#